data_AF-A0A3D8WV80-F1
#
_entry.id   AF-A0A3D8WV80-F1
#
_cell.length_a   1.000
_cell.length_b   1.000
_cell.length_c   1.000
_cell.angle_alpha   90.00
_cell.angle_beta   90.00
_cell.angle_gamma   90.00
#
_symmetry.space_group_name_H-M   'P 1'
#
loop_
_entity.id
_entity.type
_entity.pdbx_description
1 polymer ?
#
loop_
_entity_poly.entity_id
_entity_poly.type
_entity_poly.pdbx_seq_one_letter_code
_entity_poly.pdbx_strand_id
1 'polypeptide(L)'
;MMIIAIIIDALAVFYWATFRNTEGKDERGAEILGKASSVVLMLFVMGFTIITVMNVASPFTNPQFQTALSLCFSAVVIGNALSIMYYKKRI
;
A
#
# COMPACT_ATOMS: atom_id res chain seq x y z
N MET A 1 -15.35 -9.35 6.72
CA MET A 1 -13.92 -9.27 6.35
C MET A 1 -13.52 -7.88 5.82
N MET A 2 -14.25 -7.26 4.89
CA MET A 2 -13.91 -5.91 4.38
C MET A 2 -13.82 -4.82 5.44
N ILE A 3 -14.69 -4.81 6.46
CA ILE A 3 -14.69 -3.78 7.52
C ILE A 3 -13.34 -3.73 8.25
N ILE A 4 -12.74 -4.88 8.54
CA ILE A 4 -11.44 -4.96 9.22
C ILE A 4 -10.35 -4.38 8.32
N ALA A 5 -10.35 -4.73 7.02
CA ALA A 5 -9.41 -4.16 6.06
C ALA A 5 -9.53 -2.64 5.97
N ILE A 6 -10.76 -2.10 5.92
CA ILE A 6 -11.02 -0.65 5.90
C ILE A 6 -10.46 0.03 7.15
N ILE A 7 -10.65 -0.56 8.34
CA ILE A 7 -10.11 -0.01 9.59
C ILE A 7 -8.58 0.00 9.56
N ILE A 8 -7.96 -1.10 9.12
CA ILE A 8 -6.50 -1.21 9.00
C ILE A 8 -5.97 -0.19 7.99
N ASP A 9 -6.61 -0.05 6.83
CA ASP A 9 -6.24 0.91 5.80
C ASP A 9 -6.32 2.34 6.33
N ALA A 10 -7.38 2.68 7.07
CA ALA A 10 -7.52 3.99 7.70
C ALA A 10 -6.37 4.27 8.69
N LEU A 11 -6.00 3.29 9.52
CA LEU A 11 -4.86 3.41 10.44
C LEU A 11 -3.53 3.56 9.71
N ALA A 12 -3.33 2.80 8.62
CA ALA A 12 -2.12 2.86 7.81
C ALA A 12 -1.98 4.22 7.09
N VAL A 13 -3.07 4.74 6.53
CA VAL A 13 -3.11 6.09 5.93
C VAL A 13 -2.84 7.15 6.99
N PHE A 14 -3.48 7.05 8.16
CA PHE A 14 -3.26 7.99 9.26
C PHE A 14 -1.81 7.98 9.74
N TYR A 15 -1.19 6.80 9.85
CA TYR A 15 0.21 6.65 10.21
C TYR A 15 1.13 7.32 9.18
N TRP A 16 0.93 7.02 7.88
CA TRP A 16 1.69 7.67 6.80
C TRP A 16 1.52 9.19 6.80
N ALA A 17 0.29 9.69 6.94
CA ALA A 17 -0.01 11.12 6.94
C ALA A 17 0.63 11.83 8.14
N THR A 18 0.59 11.19 9.31
CA THR A 18 1.26 11.71 10.52
C THR A 18 2.77 11.78 10.28
N PHE A 19 3.38 10.67 9.88
CA PHE A 19 4.82 10.61 9.63
C PHE A 19 5.25 11.66 8.61
N ARG A 20 4.55 11.79 7.48
CA ARG A 20 4.85 12.78 6.44
C ARG A 20 4.83 14.22 6.97
N ASN A 21 3.89 14.55 7.85
CA ASN A 21 3.72 15.91 8.33
C ASN A 21 4.64 16.27 9.51
N THR A 22 5.07 15.28 10.29
CA THR A 22 5.93 15.50 11.47
C THR A 22 7.40 15.24 11.17
N GLU A 23 7.73 14.08 10.63
CA GLU A 23 9.10 13.59 10.44
C GLU A 23 9.52 13.64 8.96
N GLY A 24 8.58 13.54 8.02
CA GLY A 24 8.84 13.44 6.59
C GLY A 24 9.38 14.71 5.91
N LYS A 25 9.64 15.78 6.68
CA LYS A 25 10.17 17.06 6.17
C LYS A 25 11.68 17.19 6.36
N ASP A 26 12.29 16.37 7.19
CA ASP A 26 13.74 16.31 7.31
C ASP A 26 14.35 15.38 6.24
N GLU A 27 15.67 15.46 6.02
CA GLU A 27 16.36 14.67 4.99
C GLU A 27 16.15 13.15 5.19
N ARG A 28 16.19 12.69 6.45
CA ARG A 28 15.98 11.29 6.82
C ARG A 28 14.56 10.81 6.50
N GLY A 29 13.56 11.61 6.84
CA GLY A 29 12.15 11.36 6.59
C GLY A 29 11.82 11.39 5.11
N ALA A 30 12.44 12.29 4.35
CA ALA A 30 12.36 12.30 2.89
C ALA A 30 12.95 11.01 2.28
N GLU A 31 14.09 10.53 2.79
CA GLU A 31 14.68 9.26 2.36
C GLU A 31 13.77 8.07 2.68
N ILE A 32 13.22 8.01 3.90
CA ILE A 32 12.27 6.97 4.32
C ILE A 32 11.03 6.96 3.42
N LEU A 33 10.44 8.14 3.14
CA LEU A 33 9.29 8.27 2.26
C LEU A 33 9.61 7.84 0.82
N GLY A 34 10.80 8.17 0.31
CA GLY A 34 11.24 7.76 -1.02
C GLY A 34 11.39 6.23 -1.14
N LYS A 35 12.01 5.60 -0.15
CA LYS A 35 12.14 4.13 -0.09
C LYS A 35 10.79 3.44 0.06
N ALA A 36 9.93 3.92 0.97
CA ALA A 36 8.57 3.40 1.13
C ALA A 36 7.72 3.54 -0.15
N SER A 37 7.84 4.68 -0.84
CA SER A 37 7.13 4.92 -2.12
C SER A 37 7.60 3.99 -3.23
N SER A 38 8.88 3.61 -3.23
CA SER A 38 9.42 2.61 -4.17
C SER A 38 8.82 1.23 -3.94
N VAL A 39 8.63 0.83 -2.67
CA VAL A 39 7.94 -0.42 -2.31
C VAL A 39 6.47 -0.38 -2.74
N VAL A 40 5.78 0.76 -2.52
CA VAL A 40 4.41 0.98 -2.98
C VAL A 40 4.26 0.77 -4.47
N LEU A 41 5.13 1.40 -5.27
CA LEU A 41 5.10 1.25 -6.73
C LEU A 41 5.29 -0.21 -7.14
N MET A 42 6.26 -0.91 -6.53
CA MET A 42 6.52 -2.32 -6.80
C MET A 42 5.29 -3.20 -6.49
N LEU A 43 4.70 -3.04 -5.30
CA LEU A 43 3.52 -3.80 -4.88
C LEU A 43 2.32 -3.52 -5.78
N PHE A 44 2.11 -2.25 -6.15
CA PHE A 44 1.00 -1.85 -7.01
C PHE A 44 1.15 -2.45 -8.42
N VAL A 45 2.32 -2.28 -9.05
CA VAL A 45 2.58 -2.81 -10.40
C VAL A 45 2.45 -4.33 -10.41
N MET A 46 3.02 -5.01 -9.41
CA MET A 46 2.93 -6.46 -9.30
C MET A 46 1.49 -6.94 -9.09
N GLY A 47 0.79 -6.38 -8.10
CA GLY A 47 -0.59 -6.77 -7.79
C GLY A 47 -1.54 -6.48 -8.95
N PHE A 48 -1.44 -5.30 -9.58
CA PHE A 48 -2.23 -4.94 -10.74
C PHE A 48 -1.95 -5.85 -11.94
N THR A 49 -0.68 -6.18 -12.19
CA THR A 49 -0.30 -7.11 -13.27
C THR A 49 -0.88 -8.50 -13.04
N ILE A 50 -0.79 -9.03 -11.82
CA ILE A 50 -1.36 -10.34 -11.46
C ILE A 50 -2.88 -10.33 -11.69
N ILE A 51 -3.60 -9.33 -11.19
CA ILE A 51 -5.05 -9.21 -11.38
C ILE A 51 -5.41 -9.15 -12.87
N THR A 52 -4.66 -8.39 -13.65
CA THR A 52 -4.89 -8.24 -15.10
C THR A 52 -4.68 -9.56 -15.83
N VAL A 53 -3.57 -10.25 -15.56
CA VAL A 53 -3.27 -11.56 -16.17
C VAL A 53 -4.34 -12.59 -15.82
N MET A 54 -4.77 -12.64 -14.55
CA MET A 54 -5.84 -13.54 -14.11
C MET A 54 -7.16 -13.23 -14.81
N ASN A 55 -7.52 -11.96 -14.94
CA ASN A 55 -8.76 -11.54 -15.60
C ASN A 55 -8.74 -11.80 -17.11
N VAL A 56 -7.58 -11.78 -17.76
CA VAL A 56 -7.44 -12.17 -19.18
C VAL A 56 -7.57 -13.69 -19.33
N ALA A 57 -6.93 -14.47 -18.45
CA ALA A 57 -6.96 -15.93 -18.51
C ALA A 57 -8.33 -16.52 -18.14
N SER A 58 -9.01 -15.91 -17.16
CA SER A 58 -10.33 -16.30 -16.70
C SER A 58 -11.09 -15.04 -16.25
N PRO A 59 -11.93 -14.46 -17.11
CA PRO A 59 -12.64 -13.22 -16.83
C PRO A 59 -13.36 -13.24 -15.48
N PHE A 60 -13.06 -12.24 -14.65
CA PHE A 60 -13.73 -12.04 -13.38
C PHE A 60 -15.11 -11.45 -13.61
N THR A 61 -16.06 -11.84 -12.77
CA THR A 61 -17.29 -11.06 -12.61
C THR A 61 -16.95 -9.69 -12.00
N ASN A 62 -17.81 -8.70 -12.24
CA ASN A 62 -17.62 -7.34 -11.67
C ASN A 62 -17.33 -7.35 -10.15
N PRO A 63 -18.06 -8.12 -9.30
CA PRO A 63 -17.76 -8.17 -7.87
C PRO A 63 -16.40 -8.77 -7.53
N GLN A 64 -15.95 -9.79 -8.27
CA GLN A 64 -14.64 -10.41 -8.08
C GLN A 64 -13.51 -9.44 -8.44
N PHE A 65 -13.66 -8.71 -9.55
CA PHE A 65 -12.69 -7.70 -9.97
C PHE A 65 -12.58 -6.56 -8.97
N GLN A 66 -13.72 -6.05 -8.48
CA GLN A 66 -13.75 -5.04 -7.42
C GLN A 66 -13.06 -5.55 -6.14
N THR A 67 -13.37 -6.76 -5.71
CA THR A 67 -12.75 -7.36 -4.51
C THR A 67 -11.25 -7.53 -4.67
N ALA A 68 -10.78 -8.02 -5.83
CA ALA A 68 -9.36 -8.19 -6.11
C ALA A 68 -8.60 -6.85 -6.10
N LEU A 69 -9.17 -5.83 -6.74
CA LEU A 69 -8.59 -4.48 -6.70
C LEU A 69 -8.58 -3.90 -5.28
N SER A 70 -9.67 -4.02 -4.53
CA SER A 70 -9.72 -3.55 -3.14
C SER A 70 -8.63 -4.20 -2.29
N LEU A 71 -8.45 -5.52 -2.39
CA LEU A 71 -7.39 -6.23 -1.67
C LEU A 71 -5.98 -5.78 -2.10
N CYS A 72 -5.78 -5.55 -3.41
CA CYS A 72 -4.52 -5.02 -3.93
C CYS A 72 -4.21 -3.65 -3.34
N PHE A 73 -5.18 -2.73 -3.32
CA PHE A 73 -4.99 -1.42 -2.73
C PHE A 73 -4.75 -1.48 -1.22
N SER A 74 -5.49 -2.31 -0.48
CA SER A 74 -5.23 -2.52 0.95
C SER A 74 -3.81 -3.02 1.19
N ALA A 75 -3.34 -4.01 0.42
CA ALA A 75 -1.98 -4.52 0.52
C ALA A 75 -0.93 -3.44 0.26
N VAL A 76 -1.17 -2.56 -0.72
CA VAL A 76 -0.28 -1.43 -1.05
C VAL A 76 -0.24 -0.41 0.10
N VAL A 77 -1.41 -0.03 0.64
CA VAL A 77 -1.52 0.96 1.73
C VAL A 77 -0.86 0.44 3.01
N ILE A 78 -1.14 -0.82 3.38
CA ILE A 78 -0.52 -1.48 4.53
C ILE A 78 0.98 -1.62 4.31
N GLY A 79 1.40 -2.06 3.12
CA GLY A 79 2.80 -2.20 2.73
C GLY A 79 3.58 -0.88 2.84
N ASN A 80 2.96 0.25 2.48
CA ASN A 80 3.54 1.58 2.66
C ASN A 80 3.82 1.88 4.13
N ALA A 81 2.80 1.73 4.99
CA ALA A 81 2.91 2.01 6.41
C ALA A 81 3.96 1.11 7.08
N LEU A 82 3.95 -0.19 6.76
CA LEU A 82 4.95 -1.14 7.25
C LEU A 82 6.37 -0.79 6.77
N SER A 83 6.52 -0.34 5.52
CA SER A 83 7.81 0.08 4.98
C SER A 83 8.36 1.29 5.75
N ILE A 84 7.51 2.27 6.05
CA ILE A 84 7.89 3.43 6.87
C ILE A 84 8.30 2.98 8.27
N MET A 85 7.52 2.12 8.91
CA MET A 85 7.86 1.57 10.24
C MET A 85 9.20 0.83 10.22
N TYR A 86 9.48 0.08 9.15
CA TYR A 86 10.73 -0.66 8.99
C TYR A 86 11.91 0.28 8.79
N TYR A 87 11.83 1.21 7.83
CA TYR A 87 12.92 2.13 7.53
C TYR A 87 13.18 3.12 8.67
N LYS A 88 12.13 3.57 9.38
CA LYS A 88 12.27 4.41 10.58
C LYS A 88 13.10 3.76 11.68
N LYS A 89 13.10 2.43 11.79
CA LYS A 89 13.92 1.67 12.76
C LYS A 89 15.34 1.41 12.27
N ARG A 90 15.61 1.55 10.97
CA ARG A 90 16.85 1.12 10.32
C ARG A 90 17.75 2.30 9.93
N ILE A 91 17.14 3.41 9.54
CA ILE A 91 17.76 4.71 9.25
C ILE A 91 17.51 5.57 10.47
#